data_AF-A0A7Y5FRT9-F1
#
_entry.id   AF-A0A7Y5FRT9-F1
#
_cell.length_a   1.000
_cell.length_b   1.000
_cell.length_c   1.000
_cell.angle_alpha   90.00
_cell.angle_beta   90.00
_cell.angle_gamma   90.00
#
_symmetry.space_group_name_H-M   'P 1'
#
loop_
_entity.id
_entity.type
_entity.pdbx_description
1 polymer ?
#
loop_
_entity_poly.entity_id
_entity_poly.type
_entity_poly.pdbx_seq_one_letter_code
_entity_poly.pdbx_strand_id
1 'polypeptide(L)'
;MNRTRKEELRRHTEARMGKSAEEVAKMDMMEEYRNEISRLAKKLHIENFSEEYDFMYDDHADMIRRKKGENPMSQEYIEQIRIKRLNLGVSQLSESGMAVSDDTMNLCLKEAEEIIKSYLSAEELPEVPDYETLQYIFNLRRRFRDKEF
;
A
#
# COMPACT_ATOMS: atom_id res chain seq x y z
N MET A 1 8.06 18.45 -16.07
CA MET A 1 8.42 17.29 -15.22
C MET A 1 9.21 17.79 -14.01
N ASN A 2 8.79 17.45 -12.78
CA ASN A 2 9.48 17.89 -11.55
C ASN A 2 10.81 17.13 -11.34
N ARG A 3 11.65 17.59 -10.40
CA ARG A 3 12.98 17.01 -10.14
C ARG A 3 12.91 15.53 -9.75
N THR A 4 11.96 15.15 -8.91
CA THR A 4 11.79 13.76 -8.45
C THR A 4 11.47 12.81 -9.60
N ARG A 5 10.53 13.18 -10.49
CA ARG A 5 10.18 12.38 -11.68
C ARG A 5 11.35 12.25 -12.66
N LYS A 6 12.21 13.27 -12.77
CA LYS A 6 13.45 13.18 -13.56
C LYS A 6 14.42 12.16 -12.98
N GLU A 7 14.59 12.15 -11.67
CA GLU A 7 15.45 11.18 -10.97
C GLU A 7 14.89 9.75 -11.06
N GLU A 8 13.59 9.57 -10.89
CA GLU A 8 12.91 8.28 -11.06
C GLU A 8 13.08 7.74 -12.48
N LEU A 9 12.82 8.59 -13.49
CA LEU A 9 13.01 8.22 -14.90
C LEU A 9 14.46 7.83 -15.19
N ARG A 10 15.43 8.59 -14.66
CA ARG A 10 16.85 8.26 -14.81
C ARG A 10 17.17 6.89 -14.23
N ARG A 11 16.79 6.63 -12.97
CA ARG A 11 16.99 5.32 -12.32
C ARG A 11 16.33 4.19 -13.09
N HIS A 12 15.11 4.43 -13.59
CA HIS A 12 14.37 3.48 -14.40
C HIS A 12 15.11 3.14 -15.70
N THR A 13 15.63 4.16 -16.40
CA THR A 13 16.42 3.96 -17.63
C THR A 13 17.76 3.27 -17.35
N GLU A 14 18.46 3.66 -16.28
CA GLU A 14 19.74 3.06 -15.87
C GLU A 14 19.59 1.57 -15.54
N ALA A 15 18.53 1.18 -14.84
CA ALA A 15 18.26 -0.22 -14.49
C ALA A 15 18.02 -1.13 -15.71
N ARG A 16 17.65 -0.56 -16.86
CA ARG A 16 17.31 -1.28 -18.10
C ARG A 16 18.42 -1.23 -19.14
N MET A 17 19.44 -0.39 -18.94
CA MET A 17 20.59 -0.33 -19.84
C MET A 17 21.38 -1.65 -19.81
N GLY A 18 21.65 -2.21 -21.00
CA GLY A 18 22.41 -3.45 -21.15
C GLY A 18 21.63 -4.73 -20.83
N LYS A 19 20.32 -4.65 -20.60
CA LYS A 19 19.41 -5.80 -20.42
C LYS A 19 18.79 -6.23 -21.73
N SER A 20 18.48 -7.53 -21.84
CA SER A 20 17.72 -8.05 -22.98
C SER A 20 16.27 -7.56 -22.94
N ALA A 21 15.59 -7.56 -24.08
CA ALA A 21 14.18 -7.18 -24.14
C ALA A 21 13.30 -8.05 -23.22
N GLU A 22 13.62 -9.34 -23.09
CA GLU A 22 12.90 -10.26 -22.19
C GLU A 22 13.14 -9.95 -20.71
N GLU A 23 14.37 -9.60 -20.33
CA GLU A 23 14.69 -9.18 -18.97
C GLU A 23 13.98 -7.88 -18.60
N VAL A 24 13.99 -6.89 -19.51
CA VAL A 24 13.27 -5.63 -19.31
C VAL A 24 11.77 -5.86 -19.16
N ALA A 25 11.17 -6.70 -20.00
CA ALA A 25 9.75 -7.05 -19.88
C ALA A 25 9.44 -7.69 -18.52
N LYS A 26 10.22 -8.69 -18.07
CA LYS A 26 10.02 -9.30 -16.75
C LYS A 26 10.14 -8.27 -15.61
N MET A 27 11.10 -7.34 -15.70
CA MET A 27 11.27 -6.28 -14.71
C MET A 27 10.08 -5.34 -14.65
N ASP A 28 9.60 -4.85 -15.80
CA ASP A 28 8.45 -3.95 -15.89
C ASP A 28 7.20 -4.59 -15.28
N MET A 29 7.06 -5.90 -15.45
CA MET A 29 5.89 -6.63 -14.97
C MET A 29 5.92 -6.93 -13.48
N MET A 30 7.10 -7.24 -12.95
CA MET A 30 7.28 -7.33 -11.50
C MET A 30 7.13 -5.96 -10.82
N GLU A 31 7.52 -4.88 -11.49
CA GLU A 31 7.29 -3.52 -11.01
C GLU A 31 5.79 -3.18 -10.99
N GLU A 32 5.08 -3.45 -12.10
CA GLU A 32 3.64 -3.24 -12.18
C GLU A 32 2.85 -4.09 -11.16
N TYR A 33 3.24 -5.35 -10.97
CA TYR A 33 2.65 -6.23 -9.94
C TYR A 33 2.82 -5.64 -8.53
N ARG A 34 4.03 -5.19 -8.19
CA ARG A 34 4.31 -4.55 -6.89
C ARG A 34 3.56 -3.23 -6.72
N ASN A 35 3.43 -2.44 -7.79
CA ASN A 35 2.69 -1.19 -7.78
C ASN A 35 1.21 -1.42 -7.48
N GLU A 36 0.61 -2.45 -8.07
CA GLU A 36 -0.79 -2.81 -7.81
C GLU A 36 -1.01 -3.29 -6.37
N ILE A 37 -0.13 -4.14 -5.83
CA ILE A 37 -0.17 -4.51 -4.41
C ILE A 37 -0.08 -3.27 -3.53
N SER A 38 0.90 -2.40 -3.78
CA SER A 38 1.09 -1.19 -2.98
C SER A 38 -0.12 -0.25 -3.06
N ARG A 39 -0.74 -0.12 -4.24
CA ARG A 39 -1.93 0.71 -4.45
C ARG A 39 -3.13 0.18 -3.66
N LEU A 40 -3.38 -1.13 -3.72
CA LEU A 40 -4.48 -1.75 -2.98
C LEU A 40 -4.23 -1.71 -1.47
N ALA A 41 -3.02 -2.04 -1.02
CA ALA A 41 -2.63 -1.99 0.39
C ALA A 41 -2.84 -0.61 0.99
N LYS A 42 -2.49 0.47 0.27
CA LYS A 42 -2.73 1.84 0.72
C LYS A 42 -4.22 2.15 0.89
N LYS A 43 -5.08 1.66 0.00
CA LYS A 43 -6.53 1.83 0.14
C LYS A 43 -7.04 1.11 1.39
N LEU A 44 -6.69 -0.17 1.53
CA LEU A 44 -7.04 -0.97 2.71
C LEU A 44 -6.54 -0.32 3.99
N HIS A 45 -5.34 0.24 3.99
CA HIS A 45 -4.76 0.88 5.17
C HIS A 45 -5.51 2.17 5.56
N ILE A 46 -5.85 3.02 4.59
CA ILE A 46 -6.65 4.23 4.83
C ILE A 46 -8.04 3.85 5.38
N GLU A 47 -8.68 2.82 4.82
CA GLU A 47 -10.02 2.38 5.22
C GLU A 47 -10.02 1.69 6.59
N ASN A 48 -9.07 0.78 6.82
CA ASN A 48 -9.04 -0.07 8.02
C ASN A 48 -8.23 0.51 9.17
N PHE A 49 -7.36 1.49 8.94
CA PHE A 49 -6.49 2.10 9.95
C PHE A 49 -6.50 3.62 9.84
N SER A 50 -7.67 4.20 9.59
CA SER A 50 -7.86 5.64 9.47
C SER A 50 -7.34 6.42 10.68
N GLU A 51 -7.35 5.80 11.88
CA GLU A 51 -6.85 6.41 13.12
C GLU A 51 -5.37 6.84 13.04
N GLU A 52 -4.56 6.19 12.19
CA GLU A 52 -3.15 6.54 12.01
C GLU A 52 -2.96 7.87 11.28
N TYR A 53 -4.03 8.41 10.69
CA TYR A 53 -4.05 9.66 9.94
C TYR A 53 -4.83 10.78 10.64
N ASP A 54 -5.36 10.55 11.84
CA ASP A 54 -6.17 11.55 12.57
C ASP A 54 -5.42 12.87 12.78
N PHE A 55 -4.11 12.80 13.03
CA PHE A 55 -3.25 13.98 13.22
C PHE A 55 -3.24 14.93 12.01
N MET A 56 -3.62 14.45 10.81
CA MET A 56 -3.73 15.30 9.62
C MET A 56 -4.87 16.31 9.72
N TYR A 57 -5.82 16.08 10.64
CA TYR A 57 -6.93 16.99 10.93
C TYR A 57 -6.74 17.77 12.22
N ASP A 58 -5.58 17.63 12.89
CA ASP A 58 -5.29 18.39 14.11
C ASP A 58 -5.29 19.89 13.82
N ASP A 59 -5.91 20.65 14.73
CA ASP A 59 -5.67 22.08 14.81
C ASP A 59 -4.33 22.38 15.53
N HIS A 60 -4.05 23.68 15.73
CA HIS A 60 -2.81 24.07 16.39
C HIS A 60 -2.72 23.59 17.85
N ALA A 61 -3.85 23.53 18.57
CA ALA A 61 -3.90 23.13 19.97
C ALA A 61 -3.67 21.63 20.09
N ASP A 62 -4.33 20.83 19.26
CA ASP A 62 -4.20 19.37 19.24
C ASP A 62 -2.78 18.93 18.85
N MET A 63 -2.18 19.57 17.84
CA MET A 63 -0.79 19.35 17.49
C MET A 63 0.15 19.61 18.67
N ILE A 64 -0.08 20.68 19.45
CA ILE A 64 0.74 20.98 20.64
C ILE A 64 0.55 19.92 21.73
N ARG A 65 -0.67 19.44 21.95
CA ARG A 65 -0.96 18.37 22.91
C ARG A 65 -0.22 17.09 22.53
N ARG A 66 -0.28 16.67 21.25
CA ARG A 66 0.49 15.50 20.76
C ARG A 66 1.99 15.65 20.95
N LYS A 67 2.55 16.85 20.73
CA LYS A 67 3.97 17.14 20.98
C LYS A 67 4.39 16.98 22.45
N LYS A 68 3.44 17.08 23.38
CA LYS A 68 3.65 16.81 24.82
C LYS A 68 3.43 15.35 25.19
N GLY A 69 3.10 14.48 24.24
CA GLY A 69 2.77 13.07 24.50
C GLY A 69 1.30 12.84 24.81
N GLU A 70 0.42 13.83 24.64
CA GLU A 70 -1.01 13.71 24.96
C GLU A 70 -1.83 13.44 23.69
N ASN A 71 -2.66 12.39 23.71
CA ASN A 71 -3.65 12.16 22.65
C ASN A 71 -4.85 13.11 22.82
N PRO A 72 -5.17 13.94 21.81
CA PRO A 72 -6.29 14.87 21.89
C PRO A 72 -7.68 14.22 21.83
N MET A 73 -7.74 12.96 21.38
CA MET A 73 -8.98 12.23 21.18
C MET A 73 -9.68 11.86 22.50
N SER A 74 -10.98 11.55 22.43
CA SER A 74 -11.74 11.13 23.61
C SER A 74 -11.27 9.78 24.13
N GLN A 75 -11.45 9.53 25.43
CA GLN A 75 -11.04 8.27 26.05
C GLN A 75 -11.81 7.08 25.48
N GLU A 76 -13.08 7.28 25.13
CA GLU A 76 -13.92 6.25 24.50
C GLU A 76 -13.37 5.85 23.13
N TYR A 77 -12.95 6.84 22.31
CA TYR A 77 -12.36 6.56 21.00
C TYR A 77 -11.02 5.83 21.14
N ILE A 78 -10.15 6.29 22.06
CA ILE A 78 -8.86 5.66 22.33
C ILE A 78 -9.05 4.20 22.73
N GLU A 79 -10.02 3.91 23.60
CA GLU A 79 -10.31 2.55 24.03
C GLU A 79 -10.87 1.67 22.91
N GLN A 80 -11.74 2.21 22.05
CA GLN A 80 -12.23 1.49 20.87
C GLN A 80 -11.09 1.09 19.93
N ILE A 81 -10.18 2.03 19.63
CA ILE A 81 -9.00 1.76 18.80
C ILE A 81 -8.08 0.76 19.49
N ARG A 82 -7.87 0.87 20.80
CA ARG A 82 -7.06 -0.08 21.58
C ARG A 82 -7.58 -1.50 21.43
N ILE A 83 -8.90 -1.70 21.61
CA ILE A 83 -9.56 -2.99 21.46
C ILE A 83 -9.45 -3.50 20.02
N LYS A 84 -9.73 -2.65 19.02
CA LYS A 84 -9.60 -3.00 17.59
C LYS A 84 -8.19 -3.50 17.27
N ARG A 85 -7.16 -2.75 17.65
CA ARG A 85 -5.75 -3.08 17.38
C ARG A 85 -5.31 -4.34 18.13
N LEU A 86 -5.79 -4.54 19.36
CA LEU A 86 -5.56 -5.76 20.12
C LEU A 86 -6.16 -7.00 19.42
N ASN A 87 -7.39 -6.91 18.94
CA ASN A 87 -8.07 -8.01 18.25
C ASN A 87 -7.41 -8.36 16.92
N LEU A 88 -6.83 -7.39 16.24
CA LEU A 88 -6.07 -7.57 15.00
C LEU A 88 -4.62 -8.04 15.25
N GLY A 89 -4.15 -8.05 16.50
CA GLY A 89 -2.79 -8.45 16.85
C GLY A 89 -1.71 -7.47 16.38
N VAL A 90 -2.06 -6.19 16.22
CA VAL A 90 -1.13 -5.12 15.81
C VAL A 90 -0.71 -4.24 16.99
N SER A 91 0.41 -3.56 16.83
CA SER A 91 1.01 -2.66 17.82
C SER A 91 0.02 -1.56 18.20
N GLN A 92 -0.02 -1.21 19.47
CA GLN A 92 -0.85 -0.10 19.94
C GLN A 92 -0.27 1.25 19.48
N LEU A 93 -1.11 2.27 19.39
CA LEU A 93 -0.65 3.64 19.17
C LEU A 93 0.13 4.14 20.38
N SER A 94 0.98 5.14 20.17
CA SER A 94 1.67 5.85 21.25
C SER A 94 0.67 6.59 22.17
N GLU A 95 1.17 7.09 23.29
CA GLU A 95 0.39 7.97 24.19
C GLU A 95 -0.13 9.23 23.49
N SER A 96 0.55 9.70 22.43
CA SER A 96 0.12 10.81 21.58
C SER A 96 -0.83 10.40 20.44
N GLY A 97 -1.20 9.12 20.35
CA GLY A 97 -2.07 8.59 19.30
C GLY A 97 -1.39 8.42 17.94
N MET A 98 -0.07 8.24 17.90
CA MET A 98 0.70 8.04 16.67
C MET A 98 1.07 6.57 16.48
N ALA A 99 1.15 6.11 15.23
CA ALA A 99 1.69 4.79 14.92
C ALA A 99 3.17 4.70 15.34
N VAL A 100 3.56 3.56 15.91
CA VAL A 100 4.93 3.30 16.42
C VAL A 100 5.66 2.23 15.60
N SER A 101 4.96 1.58 14.67
CA SER A 101 5.48 0.52 13.81
C SER A 101 4.68 0.47 12.51
N ASP A 102 5.19 -0.26 11.52
CA ASP A 102 4.57 -0.42 10.20
C ASP A 102 3.73 -1.70 10.10
N ASP A 103 3.34 -2.32 11.22
CA ASP A 103 2.69 -3.63 11.20
C ASP A 103 1.29 -3.61 10.57
N THR A 104 0.53 -2.53 10.73
CA THR A 104 -0.76 -2.30 10.06
C THR A 104 -0.59 -2.21 8.56
N MET A 105 0.42 -1.49 8.06
CA MET A 105 0.74 -1.42 6.63
C MET A 105 1.19 -2.78 6.10
N ASN A 106 2.03 -3.51 6.85
CA ASN A 106 2.46 -4.85 6.47
C ASN A 106 1.29 -5.84 6.40
N LEU A 107 0.32 -5.73 7.32
CA LEU A 107 -0.91 -6.50 7.29
C LEU A 107 -1.71 -6.21 6.01
N CYS A 108 -1.91 -4.93 5.68
CA CYS A 108 -2.60 -4.53 4.45
C CYS A 108 -1.85 -4.93 3.18
N LEU A 109 -0.51 -4.92 3.18
CA LEU A 109 0.31 -5.40 2.07
C LEU A 109 0.11 -6.90 1.83
N LYS A 110 0.12 -7.68 2.91
CA LYS A 110 -0.11 -9.12 2.84
C LYS A 110 -1.52 -9.44 2.35
N GLU A 111 -2.53 -8.76 2.89
CA GLU A 111 -3.92 -8.93 2.45
C GLU A 111 -4.09 -8.53 0.98
N ALA A 112 -3.54 -7.40 0.56
CA ALA A 112 -3.57 -6.98 -0.85
C ALA A 112 -2.88 -7.99 -1.78
N GLU A 113 -1.75 -8.55 -1.35
CA GLU A 113 -1.05 -9.58 -2.09
C GLU A 113 -1.88 -10.87 -2.18
N GLU A 114 -2.52 -11.32 -1.10
CA GLU A 114 -3.40 -12.49 -1.10
C GLU A 114 -4.63 -12.28 -1.98
N ILE A 115 -5.25 -11.10 -1.93
CA ILE A 115 -6.36 -10.73 -2.81
C ILE A 115 -5.92 -10.80 -4.27
N ILE A 116 -4.81 -10.13 -4.63
CA ILE A 116 -4.32 -10.12 -6.01
C ILE A 116 -3.92 -11.53 -6.46
N LYS A 117 -3.24 -12.30 -5.60
CA LYS A 117 -2.91 -13.71 -5.87
C LYS A 117 -4.16 -14.54 -6.09
N SER A 118 -5.21 -14.36 -5.29
CA SER A 118 -6.45 -15.11 -5.45
C SER A 118 -7.10 -14.88 -6.82
N TYR A 119 -7.08 -13.64 -7.31
CA TYR A 119 -7.54 -13.31 -8.66
C TYR A 119 -6.64 -13.88 -9.76
N LEU A 120 -5.33 -13.93 -9.52
CA LEU A 120 -4.35 -14.53 -10.41
C LEU A 120 -4.32 -16.07 -10.34
N SER A 121 -4.82 -16.70 -9.28
CA SER A 121 -4.90 -18.16 -9.14
C SER A 121 -6.27 -18.71 -9.55
N ALA A 122 -7.32 -17.87 -9.54
CA ALA A 122 -8.65 -18.23 -10.04
C ALA A 122 -8.69 -18.38 -11.57
N GLU A 123 -7.71 -17.84 -12.27
CA GLU A 123 -7.37 -18.18 -13.67
C GLU A 123 -5.96 -18.78 -13.65
N GLU A 124 -5.79 -20.07 -13.93
CA GLU A 124 -4.47 -20.73 -13.91
C GLU A 124 -3.42 -19.94 -14.71
N LEU A 125 -2.45 -19.34 -14.01
CA LEU A 125 -1.31 -18.66 -14.63
C LEU A 125 -0.08 -19.57 -14.54
N PRO A 126 0.62 -19.84 -15.66
CA PRO A 126 1.78 -20.72 -15.68
C PRO A 126 2.92 -20.18 -14.81
N GLU A 127 3.71 -21.10 -14.22
CA GLU A 127 4.81 -20.82 -13.27
C GLU A 127 5.89 -19.85 -13.80
N VAL A 128 5.91 -19.59 -15.11
CA VAL A 128 6.54 -18.40 -15.68
C VAL A 128 5.57 -17.84 -16.73
N PRO A 129 4.93 -16.69 -16.48
CA PRO A 129 4.01 -16.12 -17.44
C PRO A 129 4.79 -15.66 -18.67
N ASP A 130 4.50 -16.30 -19.80
CA ASP A 130 5.02 -15.90 -21.11
C ASP A 130 4.46 -14.52 -21.51
N TYR A 131 5.06 -13.92 -22.54
CA TYR A 131 4.65 -12.58 -22.99
C TYR A 131 3.14 -12.47 -23.31
N GLU A 132 2.50 -13.54 -23.75
CA GLU A 132 1.07 -13.55 -24.07
C GLU A 132 0.19 -13.57 -22.81
N THR A 133 0.57 -14.35 -21.81
CA THR A 133 -0.03 -14.39 -20.47
C THR A 133 0.05 -13.01 -19.81
N LEU A 134 1.19 -12.36 -20.00
CA LEU A 134 1.49 -11.03 -19.50
C LEU A 134 0.64 -9.94 -20.19
N GLN A 135 0.47 -10.04 -21.51
CA GLN A 135 -0.42 -9.18 -22.27
C GLN A 135 -1.90 -9.39 -21.89
N TYR A 136 -2.29 -10.64 -21.58
CA TYR A 136 -3.64 -10.98 -21.11
C TYR A 136 -3.96 -10.35 -19.75
N ILE A 137 -3.06 -10.47 -18.77
CA ILE A 137 -3.22 -9.82 -17.44
C ILE A 137 -3.29 -8.29 -17.59
N PHE A 138 -2.44 -7.69 -18.42
CA PHE A 138 -2.47 -6.26 -18.70
C PHE A 138 -3.82 -5.81 -19.30
N ASN A 139 -4.39 -6.61 -20.22
CA ASN A 139 -5.70 -6.35 -20.82
C ASN A 139 -6.87 -6.58 -19.85
N LEU A 140 -6.78 -7.58 -18.97
CA LEU A 140 -7.76 -7.77 -17.89
C LEU A 140 -7.79 -6.56 -16.97
N ARG A 141 -6.62 -6.06 -16.55
CA ARG A 141 -6.46 -4.86 -15.70
C ARG A 141 -7.05 -3.59 -16.34
N ARG A 142 -7.02 -3.47 -17.67
CA ARG A 142 -7.69 -2.37 -18.38
C ARG A 142 -9.22 -2.43 -18.22
N ARG A 143 -9.83 -3.62 -18.23
CA ARG A 143 -11.28 -3.80 -17.99
C ARG A 143 -11.71 -3.49 -16.56
N PHE A 144 -10.84 -3.65 -15.57
CA PHE A 144 -11.14 -3.34 -14.17
C PHE A 144 -10.99 -1.85 -13.83
N ARG A 145 -10.25 -1.08 -14.63
CA ARG A 145 -10.17 0.39 -14.49
C ARG A 145 -11.50 1.09 -14.80
N ASP A 146 -12.37 0.45 -15.60
CA ASP A 146 -13.65 1.00 -16.04
C ASP A 146 -14.85 0.57 -15.17
N LYS A 147 -14.62 -0.23 -14.11
CA LYS A 147 -15.64 -0.54 -13.10
C LYS A 147 -15.38 0.31 -11.86
N GLU A 148 -15.84 1.56 -11.93
CA GLU A 148 -15.98 2.43 -10.75
C GLU A 148 -16.91 1.77 -9.72
N PHE A 149 -16.44 1.72 -8.46
CA PHE A 149 -17.26 1.64 -7.26
C PHE A 149 -17.02 2.92 -6.47
#